data_AF-A0A523S925-F1
#
_entry.id   AF-A0A523S925-F1
#
_cell.length_a   1.000
_cell.length_b   1.000
_cell.length_c   1.000
_cell.angle_alpha   90.00
_cell.angle_beta   90.00
_cell.angle_gamma   90.00
#
_symmetry.space_group_name_H-M   'P 1'
#
loop_
_entity.id
_entity.type
_entity.pdbx_description
1 polymer ?
#
loop_
_entity_poly.entity_id
_entity_poly.type
_entity_poly.pdbx_seq_one_letter_code
_entity_poly.pdbx_strand_id
1 'polypeptide(L)'
;TFSASEQEFFASKGFTNEPGRCSDCRAARKQQRGGGYGGGGYRQRQMHPAVCASCGKDCEVPFEPRNGRPVYCSDCYATVRR
;
A
#
# COMPACT_ATOMS: atom_id res chain seq x y z
N THR A 1 5.39 -5.23 26.83
CA THR A 1 4.29 -4.93 27.78
C THR A 1 3.81 -3.51 27.52
N PHE A 2 2.50 -3.22 27.64
CA PHE A 2 1.95 -1.89 27.35
C PHE A 2 2.17 -0.96 28.55
N SER A 3 3.25 -0.19 28.52
CA SER A 3 3.73 0.59 29.67
C SER A 3 2.85 1.82 29.95
N ALA A 4 3.00 2.41 31.14
CA ALA A 4 2.27 3.62 31.53
C ALA A 4 2.55 4.81 30.57
N SER A 5 3.80 4.94 30.10
CA SER A 5 4.16 5.98 29.13
C SER A 5 3.56 5.74 27.74
N GLU A 6 3.34 4.49 27.34
CA GLU A 6 2.60 4.17 26.12
C GLU A 6 1.12 4.52 26.28
N GLN A 7 0.51 4.28 27.44
CA GLN A 7 -0.88 4.66 27.69
C GLN A 7 -1.09 6.18 27.58
N GLU A 8 -0.18 6.99 28.14
CA GLU A 8 -0.18 8.45 28.04
C GLU A 8 0.03 8.94 26.59
N PHE A 9 0.93 8.31 25.84
CA PHE A 9 1.16 8.63 24.44
C PHE A 9 -0.10 8.37 23.59
N PHE A 10 -0.77 7.24 23.80
CA PHE A 10 -1.98 6.91 23.03
C PHE A 10 -3.17 7.82 23.41
N ALA A 11 -3.30 8.18 24.70
CA ALA A 11 -4.29 9.14 25.18
C ALA A 11 -4.07 10.54 24.58
N SER A 12 -2.82 11.05 24.56
CA SER A 12 -2.50 12.37 24.01
C SER A 12 -2.70 12.48 22.49
N LYS A 13 -2.59 11.36 21.76
CA LYS A 13 -2.85 11.29 20.32
C LYS A 13 -4.33 11.20 19.96
N GLY A 14 -5.23 11.17 20.95
CA GLY A 14 -6.67 11.10 20.74
C GLY A 14 -7.11 9.79 20.10
N PHE A 15 -6.36 8.70 20.29
CA PHE A 15 -6.79 7.38 19.83
C PHE A 15 -7.96 6.92 20.69
N THR A 16 -9.17 7.01 20.14
CA THR A 16 -10.42 6.61 20.81
C THR A 16 -10.65 5.10 20.82
N ASN A 17 -9.88 4.36 20.01
CA ASN A 17 -9.97 2.91 19.93
C ASN A 17 -8.79 2.28 20.67
N GLU A 18 -9.07 1.26 21.48
CA GLU A 18 -8.03 0.48 22.12
C GLU A 18 -7.11 -0.14 21.04
N PRO A 19 -5.79 -0.14 21.23
CA PRO A 19 -4.88 -0.72 20.26
C PRO A 19 -5.23 -2.20 20.09
N GLY A 20 -5.77 -2.57 18.93
CA GLY A 20 -6.24 -3.94 18.69
C GLY A 20 -5.17 -5.04 18.85
N ARG A 21 -3.88 -4.68 18.99
CA ARG A 21 -2.76 -5.52 19.43
C ARG A 21 -1.70 -4.67 20.14
N CYS A 22 -1.17 -5.13 21.27
CA CYS A 22 -0.04 -4.48 21.95
C CYS A 22 1.26 -4.57 21.12
N SER A 23 2.30 -3.80 21.50
CA SER A 23 3.60 -3.77 20.81
C SER A 23 4.19 -5.17 20.64
N ASP A 24 4.18 -5.99 21.70
CA ASP A 24 4.70 -7.36 21.66
C ASP A 24 3.90 -8.24 20.69
N CYS A 25 2.57 -8.17 20.70
CA CYS A 25 1.73 -8.91 19.75
C CYS A 25 1.93 -8.43 18.30
N ARG A 26 2.22 -7.14 18.07
CA ARG A 26 2.58 -6.62 16.75
C ARG A 26 3.96 -7.13 16.33
N ALA A 27 4.94 -7.12 17.23
CA ALA A 27 6.29 -7.61 16.99
C ALA A 27 6.30 -9.12 16.71
N ALA A 28 5.61 -9.91 17.53
CA ALA A 28 5.44 -11.35 17.35
C ALA A 28 4.77 -11.66 16.00
N ARG A 29 3.74 -10.90 15.60
CA ARG A 29 3.10 -11.09 14.29
C ARG A 29 4.00 -10.67 13.12
N LYS A 30 4.83 -9.64 13.31
CA LYS A 30 5.85 -9.24 12.32
C LYS A 30 6.91 -10.33 12.17
N GLN A 31 7.33 -10.95 13.28
CA GLN A 31 8.26 -12.08 13.30
C GLN A 31 7.65 -13.38 12.73
N GLN A 32 6.35 -13.64 12.99
CA GLN A 32 5.61 -14.73 12.32
C GLN A 32 5.50 -14.51 10.81
N ARG A 33 5.56 -13.25 10.36
CA ARG A 33 5.67 -12.87 8.94
C ARG A 33 7.14 -12.72 8.50
N GLY A 34 8.10 -13.07 9.35
CA GLY A 34 9.52 -12.78 9.22
C GLY A 34 10.27 -13.84 8.43
N GLY A 35 10.34 -13.63 7.11
CA GLY A 35 11.19 -14.42 6.22
C GLY A 35 11.27 -13.86 4.79
N GLY A 36 11.19 -12.55 4.60
CA GLY A 36 11.17 -11.97 3.25
C GLY A 36 11.43 -10.48 3.22
N TYR A 37 12.67 -10.08 3.49
CA TYR A 37 13.22 -8.88 2.85
C TYR A 37 13.34 -9.23 1.36
N GLY A 38 12.28 -8.97 0.59
CA GLY A 38 12.21 -9.27 -0.84
C GLY A 38 11.11 -10.27 -1.17
N GLY A 39 10.15 -9.85 -1.98
CA GLY A 39 9.18 -10.77 -2.59
C GLY A 39 7.94 -11.03 -1.75
N GLY A 40 7.31 -9.98 -1.20
CA GLY A 40 5.86 -10.03 -1.05
C GLY A 40 5.31 -10.38 -2.42
N GLY A 41 4.84 -11.62 -2.58
CA GLY A 41 4.73 -12.30 -3.86
C GLY A 41 4.40 -11.32 -4.97
N TYR A 42 5.36 -11.09 -5.85
CA TYR A 42 5.04 -10.73 -7.21
C TYR A 42 4.33 -11.97 -7.76
N ARG A 43 3.07 -12.20 -7.31
CA ARG A 43 2.04 -12.77 -8.17
C ARG A 43 2.27 -11.98 -9.43
N GLN A 44 2.82 -12.62 -10.45
CA GLN A 44 3.21 -11.92 -11.67
C GLN A 44 2.00 -11.13 -12.08
N ARG A 45 2.03 -9.81 -11.82
CA ARG A 45 0.86 -8.98 -12.04
C ARG A 45 0.72 -9.03 -13.54
N GLN A 46 -0.36 -9.62 -14.03
CA GLN A 46 -0.61 -9.63 -15.45
C GLN A 46 -0.66 -8.17 -15.87
N MET A 47 0.26 -7.84 -16.77
CA MET A 47 0.33 -6.54 -17.37
C MET A 47 -0.68 -6.53 -18.50
N HIS A 48 -1.54 -5.50 -18.52
CA HIS A 48 -2.56 -5.35 -19.54
C HIS A 48 -2.14 -4.23 -20.49
N PRO A 49 -2.22 -4.44 -21.82
CA PRO A 49 -1.97 -3.37 -22.78
C PRO A 49 -3.06 -2.30 -22.67
N ALA A 50 -2.66 -1.04 -22.76
CA ALA A 50 -3.55 0.11 -22.71
C ALA A 50 -2.96 1.30 -23.48
N VAL A 51 -3.82 2.20 -23.94
CA VAL A 51 -3.40 3.47 -24.57
C VAL A 51 -3.48 4.59 -23.53
N CYS A 52 -2.40 5.34 -23.37
CA CYS A 52 -2.36 6.47 -22.44
C CYS A 52 -3.28 7.61 -22.91
N ALA A 53 -4.22 8.03 -22.06
CA ALA A 53 -5.18 9.08 -22.35
C ALA A 53 -4.55 10.48 -22.50
N SER A 54 -3.33 10.70 -21.97
CA SER A 54 -2.66 12.00 -22.03
C SER A 54 -1.73 12.14 -23.23
N CYS A 55 -0.99 11.09 -23.61
CA CYS A 55 0.03 11.17 -24.65
C CYS A 55 -0.21 10.23 -25.84
N GLY A 56 -1.23 9.38 -25.79
CA GLY A 56 -1.63 8.49 -26.89
C GLY A 56 -0.70 7.30 -27.13
N LYS A 57 0.33 7.10 -26.31
CA LYS A 57 1.28 5.98 -26.46
C LYS A 57 0.72 4.69 -25.85
N ASP A 58 1.10 3.56 -26.44
CA ASP A 58 0.88 2.23 -25.87
C ASP A 58 1.70 2.07 -24.59
N CYS A 59 1.07 1.50 -23.56
CA CYS A 59 1.69 1.24 -22.27
C CYS A 59 1.10 -0.01 -21.63
N GLU A 60 1.79 -0.51 -20.63
CA GLU A 60 1.34 -1.66 -19.85
C GLU A 60 0.99 -1.25 -18.43
N VAL A 61 -0.15 -1.73 -17.94
CA VAL A 61 -0.64 -1.42 -16.59
C VAL A 61 -0.95 -2.67 -15.77
N PRO A 62 -0.74 -2.66 -14.44
CA PRO A 62 -0.93 -3.84 -13.58
C PRO A 62 -2.40 -4.06 -13.19
N PHE A 63 -3.35 -3.48 -13.93
CA PHE A 63 -4.78 -3.58 -13.72
C PHE A 63 -5.49 -3.62 -15.07
N GLU A 64 -6.61 -4.32 -15.15
CA GLU A 64 -7.40 -4.39 -16.37
C GLU A 64 -8.04 -3.02 -16.68
N PRO A 65 -7.79 -2.42 -17.87
CA PRO A 65 -8.43 -1.19 -18.30
C PRO A 65 -9.96 -1.35 -18.32
N ARG A 66 -10.67 -0.45 -17.63
CA ARG A 66 -12.14 -0.46 -17.58
C ARG A 66 -12.70 0.69 -18.37
N ASN A 67 -13.80 0.45 -19.07
CA ASN A 67 -14.56 1.52 -19.73
C ASN A 67 -15.00 2.56 -18.67
N GLY A 68 -14.64 3.82 -18.88
CA GLY A 68 -15.01 4.95 -18.01
C GLY A 68 -13.92 5.49 -17.08
N ARG A 69 -12.70 4.92 -17.04
CA ARG A 69 -11.55 5.53 -16.32
C ARG A 69 -10.36 5.71 -17.28
N PRO A 70 -9.76 6.91 -17.35
CA PRO A 70 -8.59 7.14 -18.18
C PRO A 70 -7.38 6.36 -17.65
N VAL A 71 -6.66 5.72 -18.56
CA VAL A 71 -5.39 5.05 -18.25
C VAL A 71 -4.23 5.99 -18.57
N TYR A 72 -3.23 6.03 -17.70
CA TYR A 72 -2.04 6.84 -17.87
C TYR A 72 -0.79 5.98 -17.81
N CYS A 73 0.18 6.24 -18.68
CA CYS A 73 1.51 5.67 -18.55
C CYS A 73 2.21 6.20 -17.27
N SER A 74 3.27 5.52 -16.82
CA SER A 74 3.99 5.87 -15.60
C SER A 74 4.40 7.35 -15.53
N ASP A 75 4.84 7.92 -16.65
CA ASP A 75 5.29 9.31 -16.74
C ASP A 75 4.12 10.28 -16.58
N CYS A 76 3.04 10.09 -17.34
CA CYS A 76 1.85 10.93 -17.24
C CYS A 76 1.16 10.78 -15.88
N TYR A 77 1.15 9.57 -15.31
CA TYR A 77 0.59 9.31 -13.98
C TYR A 77 1.36 10.07 -12.88
N ALA A 78 2.69 10.17 -12.99
CA ALA A 78 3.50 10.93 -12.04
C ALA A 78 3.15 12.42 -12.02
N THR A 79 2.71 12.97 -13.15
CA THR A 79 2.24 14.36 -13.28
C THR A 79 0.83 14.53 -12.73
N VAL A 80 -0.09 13.60 -13.03
CA VAL A 80 -1.51 13.69 -12.63
C VAL A 80 -1.73 13.40 -11.14
N ARG A 81 -0.88 12.59 -10.51
CA ARG A 81 -1.01 12.24 -9.07
C ARG A 81 -0.51 13.31 -8.10
N ARG A 82 0.17 14.35 -8.60
CA ARG A 82 0.63 15.48 -7.79
C ARG A 82 -0.52 16.40 -7.48
#